data_AF-A0A6B2G654-F1
#
_entry.id   AF-A0A6B2G654-F1
#
_cell.length_a   1.000
_cell.length_b   1.000
_cell.length_c   1.000
_cell.angle_alpha   90.00
_cell.angle_beta   90.00
_cell.angle_gamma   90.00
#
_symmetry.space_group_name_H-M   'P 1'
#
loop_
_entity.id
_entity.type
_entity.pdbx_description
1 polymer ?
#
loop_
_entity_poly.entity_id
_entity_poly.type
_entity_poly.pdbx_seq_one_letter_code
_entity_poly.pdbx_strand_id
1 'polypeptide(L)'
;LDTSKILPIHMVYMECLVTDELHETNNQSRITFLYQVKNGMCPKSYGFHVARLAGMNEKIVTRAIEMAKIMERTSLINELIQAQKNKKDFNLISLCKQISHL
;
A
#
# COMPACT_ATOMS: atom_id res chain seq x y z
N LEU A 1 -7.64 10.34 -32.47
CA LEU A 1 -7.22 9.00 -32.02
C LEU A 1 -8.49 8.23 -31.72
N ASP A 2 -8.76 7.19 -32.50
CA ASP A 2 -9.98 6.38 -32.38
C ASP A 2 -9.93 5.56 -31.08
N THR A 3 -10.74 5.94 -30.09
CA THR A 3 -10.83 5.28 -28.78
C THR A 3 -11.67 4.00 -28.80
N SER A 4 -12.20 3.60 -29.97
CA SER A 4 -13.12 2.46 -30.16
C SER A 4 -12.51 1.07 -29.94
N LYS A 5 -11.22 0.98 -29.57
CA LYS A 5 -10.49 -0.29 -29.35
C LYS A 5 -9.73 -0.35 -28.04
N ILE A 6 -10.13 0.42 -27.02
CA ILE A 6 -9.53 0.28 -25.69
C ILE A 6 -10.22 -0.92 -25.01
N LEU A 7 -9.51 -2.04 -24.88
CA LEU A 7 -9.96 -3.17 -24.07
C LEU A 7 -10.20 -2.70 -22.61
N PRO A 8 -11.23 -3.21 -21.93
CA PRO A 8 -11.49 -2.85 -20.55
C PRO A 8 -10.31 -3.29 -19.66
N ILE A 9 -9.71 -2.31 -18.98
CA ILE A 9 -8.61 -2.55 -18.04
C ILE A 9 -9.20 -2.95 -16.70
N HIS A 10 -8.90 -4.16 -16.25
CA HIS A 10 -9.32 -4.67 -14.95
C HIS A 10 -8.12 -4.75 -14.00
N MET A 11 -8.31 -4.27 -12.77
CA MET A 11 -7.31 -4.40 -11.70
C MET A 11 -7.51 -5.71 -10.97
N VAL A 12 -6.42 -6.45 -10.75
CA VAL A 12 -6.40 -7.68 -9.97
C VAL A 12 -5.15 -7.74 -9.10
N TYR A 13 -5.18 -8.53 -8.03
CA TYR A 13 -4.03 -8.81 -7.18
C TYR A 13 -4.00 -10.28 -6.72
N MET A 14 -2.84 -10.74 -6.25
CA MET A 14 -2.69 -12.07 -5.63
C MET A 14 -2.99 -11.99 -4.14
N GLU A 15 -3.98 -12.76 -3.69
CA GLU A 15 -4.38 -12.79 -2.29
C GLU A 15 -3.30 -13.42 -1.40
N CYS A 16 -3.03 -12.77 -0.27
CA CYS A 16 -2.07 -13.19 0.73
C CYS A 16 -2.71 -13.09 2.12
N LEU A 17 -2.39 -14.05 2.99
CA LEU A 17 -2.69 -13.98 4.41
C LEU A 17 -1.45 -13.50 5.17
N VAL A 18 -1.61 -12.49 6.01
CA VAL A 18 -0.56 -12.03 6.93
C VAL A 18 -1.03 -12.26 8.35
N THR A 19 -0.29 -13.07 9.11
CA THR A 19 -0.55 -13.27 10.54
C THR A 19 0.36 -12.33 11.33
N ASP A 20 -0.25 -11.31 11.93
CA ASP A 20 0.37 -10.49 12.96
C ASP A 20 0.25 -11.26 14.27
N GLU A 21 1.33 -11.90 14.73
CA GLU A 21 1.32 -12.65 15.99
C GLU A 21 1.17 -11.65 17.16
N LEU A 22 -0.06 -11.46 17.60
CA LEU A 22 -0.37 -10.86 18.88
C LEU A 22 0.23 -11.77 19.96
N HIS A 23 1.26 -11.24 20.62
CA HIS A 23 1.92 -11.81 21.80
C HIS A 23 2.71 -13.09 21.57
N GLU A 24 3.93 -12.96 21.04
CA GLU A 24 5.09 -13.66 21.62
C GLU A 24 6.38 -13.03 21.08
N THR A 25 7.44 -13.11 21.87
CA THR A 25 8.63 -12.26 21.89
C THR A 25 9.57 -12.38 20.68
N ASN A 26 9.07 -12.78 19.51
CA ASN A 26 9.86 -13.00 18.30
C ASN A 26 9.28 -12.36 16.99
N ASN A 27 8.35 -11.41 17.10
CA ASN A 27 8.03 -10.31 16.14
C ASN A 27 8.29 -10.50 14.63
N GLN A 28 7.92 -11.64 14.04
CA GLN A 28 8.00 -11.84 12.59
C GLN A 28 6.60 -12.10 12.03
N SER A 29 5.99 -11.07 11.43
CA SER A 29 4.75 -11.22 10.67
C SER A 29 4.96 -12.25 9.56
N ARG A 30 4.16 -13.33 9.58
CA ARG A 30 4.27 -14.43 8.61
C ARG A 30 3.32 -14.20 7.44
N ILE A 31 3.85 -14.20 6.22
CA ILE A 31 3.07 -14.11 4.99
C ILE A 31 2.82 -15.51 4.41
N THR A 32 1.59 -15.75 3.96
CA THR A 32 1.19 -16.97 3.22
C THR A 32 0.56 -16.56 1.89
N PHE A 33 1.15 -17.01 0.78
CA PHE A 33 0.61 -16.80 -0.56
C PHE A 33 -0.50 -17.81 -0.83
N LEU A 34 -1.71 -17.33 -1.10
CA LEU A 34 -2.87 -18.19 -1.36
C LEU A 34 -2.98 -18.57 -2.84
N TYR A 35 -2.18 -17.95 -3.71
CA TYR A 35 -2.20 -18.14 -5.17
C TYR A 35 -3.59 -17.93 -5.80
N GLN A 36 -4.43 -17.14 -5.14
CA GLN A 36 -5.77 -16.80 -5.60
C GLN A 36 -5.78 -15.38 -6.18
N VAL A 37 -6.31 -15.24 -7.40
CA VAL A 37 -6.55 -13.94 -8.03
C VAL A 37 -7.80 -13.29 -7.43
N LYS A 38 -7.69 -12.03 -7.02
CA LYS A 38 -8.83 -11.21 -6.57
C LYS A 38 -8.94 -9.95 -7.41
N ASN A 39 -10.17 -9.49 -7.62
CA ASN A 39 -10.43 -8.21 -8.27
C ASN A 39 -10.08 -7.04 -7.35
N GLY A 40 -9.59 -5.96 -7.94
CA GLY A 40 -9.24 -4.72 -7.25
C GLY A 40 -7.73 -4.47 -7.18
N MET A 41 -7.38 -3.43 -6.42
CA MET A 41 -5.99 -3.09 -6.12
C MET A 41 -5.51 -3.91 -4.93
N CYS A 42 -4.20 -4.20 -4.88
CA CYS A 42 -3.60 -4.84 -3.72
C CYS A 42 -3.82 -3.97 -2.47
N PRO A 43 -4.32 -4.53 -1.35
CA PRO A 43 -4.65 -3.73 -0.17
C PRO A 43 -3.43 -3.14 0.54
N LYS A 44 -2.26 -3.79 0.45
CA LYS A 44 -1.00 -3.37 1.10
C LYS A 44 0.22 -3.81 0.28
N SER A 45 1.38 -3.19 0.53
CA SER A 45 2.66 -3.66 0.01
C SER A 45 3.18 -4.84 0.85
N TYR A 46 3.35 -6.00 0.22
CA TYR A 46 3.93 -7.18 0.84
C TYR A 46 5.44 -7.30 0.61
N GLY A 47 6.07 -6.33 -0.08
CA GLY A 47 7.50 -6.37 -0.42
C GLY A 47 8.41 -6.46 0.81
N PHE A 48 8.03 -5.84 1.92
CA PHE A 48 8.79 -5.95 3.18
C PHE A 48 8.77 -7.37 3.78
N HIS A 49 7.65 -8.09 3.64
CA HIS A 49 7.56 -9.49 4.07
C HIS A 49 8.47 -10.36 3.22
N VAL A 50 8.51 -10.13 1.90
CA VAL A 50 9.39 -10.85 0.97
C VAL A 50 10.86 -10.54 1.23
N ALA A 51 11.21 -9.27 1.50
CA ALA A 51 12.57 -8.88 1.87
C ALA A 51 13.06 -9.62 3.13
N ARG A 52 12.18 -9.74 4.13
CA ARG A 52 12.45 -10.51 5.36
C ARG A 52 12.67 -11.99 5.06
N LEU A 53 11.80 -12.59 4.25
CA LEU A 53 11.95 -13.98 3.78
C LEU A 53 13.26 -14.21 3.01
N ALA A 54 13.73 -13.20 2.27
CA ALA A 54 15.01 -13.24 1.56
C ALA A 54 16.24 -13.05 2.48
N GLY A 55 16.05 -12.92 3.80
CA GLY A 55 17.13 -12.75 4.77
C GLY A 55 17.72 -11.34 4.81
N MET A 56 16.99 -10.32 4.33
CA MET A 56 17.43 -8.93 4.47
C MET A 56 17.57 -8.54 5.94
N ASN A 57 18.56 -7.70 6.24
CA ASN A 57 18.82 -7.22 7.60
C ASN A 57 17.58 -6.48 8.15
N GLU A 58 17.15 -6.90 9.35
CA GLU A 58 15.98 -6.35 10.05
C GLU A 58 15.99 -4.84 10.21
N LYS A 59 17.17 -4.25 10.48
CA LYS A 59 17.32 -2.79 10.62
C LYS A 59 17.04 -2.07 9.30
N ILE A 60 17.44 -2.67 8.17
CA ILE A 60 17.18 -2.13 6.83
C ILE A 60 15.70 -2.23 6.49
N VAL A 61 15.09 -3.40 6.71
CA VAL A 61 13.66 -3.63 6.43
C VAL A 61 12.80 -2.68 7.27
N THR A 62 13.10 -2.55 8.56
CA THR A 62 12.41 -1.64 9.48
C THR A 62 12.52 -0.19 9.02
N ARG A 63 13.73 0.26 8.67
CA ARG A 63 13.95 1.62 8.16
C ARG A 63 13.20 1.86 6.85
N ALA A 64 13.16 0.88 5.96
CA ALA A 64 12.44 0.98 4.70
C ALA A 64 10.92 1.12 4.90
N ILE A 65 10.34 0.41 5.89
CA ILE A 65 8.93 0.54 6.28
C ILE A 65 8.65 1.98 6.76
N GLU A 66 9.49 2.52 7.64
CA GLU A 66 9.35 3.91 8.12
C GLU A 66 9.39 4.92 6.97
N MET A 67 10.36 4.76 6.06
CA MET A 67 10.51 5.66 4.91
C MET A 67 9.34 5.56 3.94
N ALA A 68 8.81 4.37 3.69
CA ALA A 68 7.62 4.18 2.85
C ALA A 68 6.40 4.89 3.43
N LYS A 69 6.16 4.79 4.75
CA LYS A 69 5.06 5.53 5.42
C LYS A 69 5.21 7.05 5.26
N ILE A 70 6.42 7.58 5.39
CA ILE A 70 6.70 9.01 5.18
C ILE A 70 6.40 9.38 3.72
N MET A 71 6.89 8.59 2.77
CA MET A 71 6.70 8.84 1.34
C MET A 71 5.23 8.81 0.94
N GLU A 72 4.45 7.85 1.42
CA GLU A 72 3.00 7.76 1.20
C GLU A 72 2.29 9.02 1.72
N ARG A 73 2.59 9.44 2.95
CA ARG A 73 2.05 10.68 3.53
C ARG A 73 2.42 11.91 2.70
N THR A 74 3.68 12.03 2.27
CA THR A 74 4.13 13.15 1.44
C THR A 74 3.44 13.15 0.08
N SER A 75 3.22 11.99 -0.54
CA SER A 75 2.49 11.88 -1.80
C SER A 75 1.06 12.40 -1.68
N LEU A 76 0.34 11.99 -0.62
CA LEU A 76 -1.02 12.45 -0.36
C LEU A 76 -1.09 13.97 -0.14
N ILE A 77 -0.12 14.54 0.60
CA ILE A 77 -0.02 15.99 0.80
C ILE A 77 0.25 16.71 -0.53
N ASN A 78 1.11 16.17 -1.39
CA ASN A 78 1.37 16.77 -2.69
C ASN A 78 0.12 16.73 -3.58
N GLU A 79 -0.62 15.62 -3.59
CA GLU A 79 -1.90 15.52 -4.30
C GLU A 79 -2.91 16.57 -3.82
N LEU A 80 -2.97 16.82 -2.49
CA LEU A 80 -3.78 17.89 -1.92
C LEU A 80 -3.40 19.27 -2.44
N ILE A 81 -2.11 19.60 -2.38
CA ILE A 81 -1.60 20.91 -2.82
C ILE A 81 -1.96 21.14 -4.29
N GLN A 82 -1.85 20.09 -5.12
CA GLN A 82 -2.20 20.18 -6.54
C GLN A 82 -3.72 20.27 -6.75
N ALA A 83 -4.53 19.54 -5.99
CA ALA A 83 -5.99 19.63 -6.06
C ALA A 83 -6.51 21.03 -5.67
N GLN A 84 -5.94 21.62 -4.61
CA GLN A 84 -6.25 22.99 -4.17
C GLN A 84 -5.87 24.03 -5.23
N LYS A 85 -4.68 23.92 -5.84
CA LYS A 85 -4.27 24.80 -6.95
C LYS A 85 -5.23 24.72 -8.14
N ASN A 86 -5.83 23.55 -8.38
CA ASN A 86 -6.74 23.30 -9.48
C ASN A 86 -8.21 23.64 -9.18
N LYS A 87 -8.54 24.26 -8.03
CA LYS A 87 -9.91 24.64 -7.59
C LYS A 87 -10.95 23.52 -7.77
N LYS A 88 -10.57 22.26 -7.61
CA LYS A 88 -11.54 21.16 -7.55
C LYS A 88 -12.05 21.03 -6.12
N ASP A 89 -13.36 20.84 -5.96
CA ASP A 89 -13.95 20.45 -4.68
C ASP A 89 -13.41 19.08 -4.28
N PHE A 90 -12.39 19.09 -3.45
CA PHE A 90 -11.73 17.90 -2.94
C PHE A 90 -12.40 17.52 -1.62
N ASN A 91 -12.80 16.25 -1.47
CA ASN A 91 -13.42 15.78 -0.23
C ASN A 91 -12.35 15.62 0.87
N LEU A 92 -12.01 16.75 1.52
CA LEU A 92 -11.06 16.83 2.63
C LEU A 92 -11.36 15.82 3.76
N ILE A 93 -12.64 15.51 3.98
CA ILE A 93 -13.09 14.60 5.06
C ILE A 93 -12.64 13.15 4.78
N SER A 94 -12.72 12.70 3.52
CA SER A 94 -12.26 11.36 3.15
C SER A 94 -10.76 11.18 3.33
N LEU A 95 -9.98 12.23 3.04
CA LEU A 95 -8.53 12.15 3.09
C LEU A 95 -7.96 12.32 4.50
N CYS A 96 -8.52 13.22 5.33
CA CYS A 96 -8.13 13.30 6.74
C CYS A 96 -8.33 11.96 7.46
N LYS A 97 -9.38 11.19 7.08
CA LYS A 97 -9.57 9.82 7.54
C LYS A 97 -8.46 8.88 7.06
N GLN A 98 -8.05 8.93 5.80
CA GLN A 98 -6.93 8.12 5.28
C GLN A 98 -5.58 8.46 5.95
N ILE A 99 -5.32 9.73 6.22
CA ILE A 99 -4.11 10.16 6.97
C ILE A 99 -4.16 9.68 8.42
N SER A 100 -5.33 9.65 9.06
CA SER A 100 -5.48 9.21 10.45
C SER A 100 -5.29 7.70 10.67
N HIS A 101 -5.43 6.89 9.62
CA HIS A 101 -5.30 5.43 9.67
C HIS A 101 -3.94 4.89 9.16
N LEU A 102 -3.00 5.77 8.78
CA LEU A 102 -1.63 5.46 8.31
C LEU A 102 -0.56 5.87 9.32
#